data_AF-A0A0H5PA38-F1
#
_entry.id   AF-A0A0H5PA38-F1
#
_cell.length_a   1.000
_cell.length_b   1.000
_cell.length_c   1.000
_cell.angle_alpha   90.00
_cell.angle_beta   90.00
_cell.angle_gamma   90.00
#
_symmetry.space_group_name_H-M   'P 1'
#
loop_
_entity.id
_entity.type
_entity.pdbx_description
1 polymer ?
#
loop_
_entity_poly.entity_id
_entity_poly.type
_entity_poly.pdbx_seq_one_letter_code
_entity_poly.pdbx_strand_id
1 'polypeptide(L)'
;MDTAEDDARTAIVYSHNEVRVCEDKCSTCIFRPGNLMRLRPGRRSQMVRDALHDEGHITCHSTLDQPLSAICRGFADLPEAKARSLALRVGAALGILVYVDPEARVDDVHDL
;
A
#
# COMPACT_ATOMS: atom_id res chain seq x y z
N MET A 1 1.63 -31.08 18.02
CA MET A 1 2.48 -30.63 16.89
C MET A 1 1.91 -29.29 16.53
N ASP A 2 2.61 -28.25 16.97
CA ASP A 2 2.15 -26.86 17.07
C ASP A 2 1.80 -26.33 15.67
N THR A 3 0.53 -26.07 15.40
CA THR A 3 0.12 -25.34 14.21
C THR A 3 0.35 -23.87 14.51
N ALA A 4 1.56 -23.39 14.22
CA ALA A 4 1.78 -21.96 14.07
C ALA A 4 0.85 -21.50 12.96
N GLU A 5 -0.30 -20.97 13.35
CA GLU A 5 -1.17 -20.20 12.48
C GLU A 5 -0.29 -19.11 11.86
N ASP A 6 -0.18 -19.18 10.53
CA ASP A 6 0.53 -18.21 9.72
C ASP A 6 -0.14 -16.85 9.96
N ASP A 7 0.45 -16.05 10.85
CA ASP A 7 0.03 -14.69 11.23
C ASP A 7 0.30 -13.71 10.06
N ALA A 8 -0.18 -14.10 8.87
CA ALA A 8 -0.17 -13.31 7.67
C ALA A 8 -1.19 -12.19 7.85
N ARG A 9 -0.77 -11.12 8.55
CA ARG A 9 -1.50 -9.85 8.64
C ARG A 9 -1.95 -9.46 7.24
N THR A 10 -3.26 -9.57 7.00
CA THR A 10 -3.84 -9.29 5.69
C THR A 10 -4.04 -7.79 5.58
N ALA A 11 -3.24 -7.14 4.73
CA ALA A 11 -3.44 -5.74 4.40
C ALA A 11 -4.69 -5.56 3.53
N ILE A 12 -5.76 -5.00 4.08
CA ILE A 12 -6.99 -4.73 3.35
C ILE A 12 -6.92 -3.32 2.76
N VAL A 13 -6.75 -3.21 1.44
CA VAL A 13 -6.71 -1.93 0.70
C VAL A 13 -7.99 -1.61 -0.06
N TYR A 14 -8.91 -2.57 -0.15
CA TYR A 14 -10.23 -2.39 -0.77
C TYR A 14 -11.31 -2.70 0.25
N SER A 15 -12.23 -1.76 0.46
CA SER A 15 -13.36 -1.89 1.39
C SER A 15 -14.44 -0.88 1.03
N HIS A 16 -15.71 -1.16 1.33
CA HIS A 16 -16.84 -0.26 1.10
C HIS A 16 -16.87 0.39 -0.30
N ASN A 17 -16.52 -0.37 -1.36
CA ASN A 17 -16.44 0.13 -2.73
C ASN A 17 -15.37 1.20 -2.97
N GLU A 18 -14.31 1.22 -2.17
CA GLU A 18 -13.17 2.13 -2.30
C GLU A 18 -11.86 1.35 -2.37
N VAL A 19 -10.96 1.79 -3.24
CA VAL A 19 -9.55 1.39 -3.22
C VAL A 19 -8.75 2.51 -2.58
N ARG A 20 -8.16 2.23 -1.41
CA ARG A 20 -7.39 3.19 -0.62
C ARG A 20 -5.97 3.31 -1.15
N VAL A 21 -5.52 4.55 -1.38
CA VAL A 21 -4.15 4.88 -1.79
C VAL A 21 -3.65 5.99 -0.88
N CYS A 22 -2.42 5.92 -0.37
CA CYS A 22 -1.88 7.07 0.37
C CYS A 22 -1.78 8.29 -0.56
N GLU A 23 -2.16 9.47 -0.07
CA GLU A 23 -2.08 10.70 -0.84
C GLU A 23 -0.63 11.18 -1.06
N ASP A 24 0.22 10.98 -0.04
CA ASP A 24 1.66 11.26 -0.10
C ASP A 24 2.51 10.06 0.38
N LYS A 25 3.82 10.12 0.14
CA LYS A 25 4.81 9.18 0.66
C LYS A 25 4.91 9.37 2.18
N CYS A 26 4.64 8.33 2.97
CA CYS A 26 4.82 8.36 4.42
C CYS A 26 6.26 8.73 4.84
N SER A 27 6.42 9.09 6.11
CA SER A 27 7.70 9.56 6.70
C SER A 27 8.86 8.59 6.51
N THR A 28 8.61 7.27 6.45
CA THR A 28 9.63 6.24 6.24
C THR A 28 9.54 5.56 4.87
N CYS A 29 8.81 6.13 3.91
CA CYS A 29 8.52 5.49 2.62
C CYS A 29 9.77 4.92 1.91
N ILE A 30 9.68 3.69 1.41
CA ILE A 30 10.77 2.97 0.72
C ILE A 30 11.20 3.62 -0.61
N PHE A 31 10.39 4.56 -1.12
CA PHE A 31 10.68 5.34 -2.32
C PHE A 31 11.25 6.73 -2.02
N ARG A 32 11.37 7.13 -0.74
CA ARG A 32 12.15 8.32 -0.37
C ARG A 32 13.66 8.01 -0.48
N PRO A 33 14.51 9.02 -0.75
CA PRO A 33 15.96 8.88 -0.65
C PRO A 33 16.39 8.41 0.75
N GLY A 34 17.49 7.67 0.84
CA GLY A 34 18.12 7.33 2.12
C GLY A 34 17.76 5.98 2.73
N ASN A 35 16.91 5.15 2.08
CA ASN A 35 16.54 3.80 2.57
C ASN A 35 16.03 3.83 4.02
N LEU A 36 15.00 4.62 4.27
CA LEU A 36 14.52 4.95 5.63
C LEU A 36 14.03 3.72 6.42
N MET A 37 13.60 2.66 5.73
CA MET A 37 13.23 1.36 6.32
C MET A 37 14.40 0.37 6.42
N ARG A 38 15.63 0.79 6.13
CA ARG A 38 16.85 -0.04 6.19
C ARG A 38 16.71 -1.37 5.43
N LEU A 39 16.07 -1.33 4.27
CA LEU A 39 15.89 -2.50 3.42
C LEU A 39 17.24 -3.08 2.99
N ARG A 40 17.32 -4.41 2.90
CA ARG A 40 18.46 -5.08 2.29
C ARG A 40 18.67 -4.58 0.85
N PRO A 41 19.90 -4.50 0.34
CA PRO A 41 20.16 -4.13 -1.05
C PRO A 41 19.28 -4.94 -2.02
N GLY A 42 18.67 -4.27 -3.00
CA GLY A 42 17.80 -4.89 -3.99
C GLY A 42 16.39 -5.26 -3.52
N ARG A 43 16.09 -5.24 -2.21
CA ARG A 43 14.77 -5.65 -1.68
C ARG A 43 13.62 -4.80 -2.23
N ARG A 44 13.78 -3.47 -2.31
CA ARG A 44 12.75 -2.59 -2.91
C ARG A 44 12.45 -3.00 -4.36
N SER A 45 13.48 -3.22 -5.16
CA SER A 45 13.32 -3.60 -6.56
C SER A 45 12.65 -4.98 -6.69
N GLN A 46 12.96 -5.91 -5.78
CA GLN A 46 12.26 -7.19 -5.72
C GLN A 46 10.78 -7.00 -5.41
N MET A 47 10.42 -6.23 -4.38
CA MET A 47 9.02 -5.96 -4.02
C MET A 47 8.23 -5.34 -5.18
N VAL A 48 8.84 -4.42 -5.94
CA VAL A 48 8.21 -3.84 -7.13
C VAL A 48 8.00 -4.91 -8.20
N ARG A 49 9.01 -5.73 -8.50
CA ARG A 49 8.87 -6.80 -9.50
C ARG A 49 7.77 -7.78 -9.14
N ASP A 50 7.74 -8.24 -7.88
CA ASP A 50 6.74 -9.19 -7.39
C ASP A 50 5.34 -8.60 -7.52
N ALA A 51 5.14 -7.37 -7.02
CA ALA A 51 3.86 -6.68 -7.12
C ALA A 51 3.39 -6.47 -8.57
N LEU A 52 4.30 -6.18 -9.51
CA LEU A 52 3.95 -6.01 -10.92
C LEU A 52 3.66 -7.34 -11.63
N HIS A 53 4.38 -8.40 -11.27
CA HIS A 53 4.17 -9.76 -11.79
C HIS A 53 2.78 -10.26 -11.40
N ASP A 54 2.40 -10.11 -10.14
CA ASP A 54 1.14 -10.59 -9.59
C ASP A 54 -0.05 -9.65 -9.86
N GLU A 55 0.16 -8.59 -10.64
CA GLU A 55 -0.82 -7.49 -10.83
C GLU A 55 -1.33 -6.90 -9.51
N GLY A 56 -0.51 -7.00 -8.46
CA GLY A 56 -0.81 -6.58 -7.10
C GLY A 56 -0.39 -5.15 -6.81
N HIS A 57 -0.01 -4.91 -5.56
CA HIS A 57 0.41 -3.61 -5.06
C HIS A 57 1.40 -3.77 -3.89
N ILE A 58 2.06 -2.67 -3.52
CA ILE A 58 2.80 -2.58 -2.27
C ILE A 58 1.94 -1.80 -1.27
N THR A 59 1.58 -2.42 -0.15
CA THR A 59 0.90 -1.75 0.96
C THR A 59 1.80 -0.70 1.59
N CYS A 60 1.24 0.45 1.97
CA CYS A 60 1.98 1.47 2.69
C CYS A 60 2.34 0.96 4.09
N HIS A 61 3.61 1.13 4.47
CA HIS A 61 4.10 0.72 5.78
C HIS A 61 3.35 1.39 6.94
N SER A 62 3.02 2.69 6.81
CA SER A 62 2.44 3.48 7.91
C SER A 62 0.98 3.10 8.18
N THR A 63 0.34 2.43 7.21
CA THR A 63 -1.02 1.92 7.31
C THR A 63 -1.06 0.40 7.48
N LEU A 64 0.08 -0.28 7.56
CA LEU A 64 0.15 -1.75 7.51
C LEU A 64 -0.51 -2.40 8.74
N ASP A 65 -0.41 -1.74 9.89
CA ASP A 65 -1.02 -2.18 11.15
C ASP A 65 -2.42 -1.62 11.38
N GLN A 66 -2.97 -0.87 10.41
CA GLN A 66 -4.34 -0.37 10.48
C GLN A 66 -5.31 -1.42 9.92
N PRO A 67 -6.54 -1.52 10.45
CA PRO A 67 -7.57 -2.42 9.91
C PRO A 67 -7.85 -2.22 8.42
N LEU A 68 -7.76 -0.96 7.97
CA LEU A 68 -7.86 -0.58 6.55
C LEU A 68 -6.54 0.05 6.10
N SER A 69 -5.68 -0.77 5.52
CA SER A 69 -4.43 -0.30 4.91
C SER A 69 -4.68 0.48 3.62
N ALA A 70 -3.64 1.11 3.09
CA ALA A 70 -3.68 1.79 1.80
C ALA A 70 -2.51 1.37 0.91
N ILE A 71 -2.69 1.49 -0.41
CA ILE A 71 -1.60 1.31 -1.37
C ILE A 71 -0.56 2.40 -1.17
N CYS A 72 0.72 2.03 -1.17
CA CYS A 72 1.84 2.94 -1.04
C CYS A 72 1.86 3.97 -2.19
N ARG A 73 1.86 5.28 -1.86
CA ARG A 73 1.98 6.37 -2.83
C ARG A 73 3.19 6.22 -3.75
N GLY A 74 4.35 5.87 -3.18
CA GLY A 74 5.59 5.72 -3.95
C GLY A 74 5.53 4.60 -4.98
N PHE A 75 4.81 3.51 -4.70
CA PHE A 75 4.55 2.47 -5.68
C PHE A 75 3.52 2.94 -6.71
N ALA A 76 2.41 3.53 -6.28
CA ALA A 76 1.33 4.02 -7.15
C ALA A 76 1.77 5.13 -8.12
N ASP A 77 2.87 5.84 -7.82
CA ASP A 77 3.48 6.83 -8.71
C ASP A 77 4.21 6.22 -9.91
N LEU A 78 4.66 4.96 -9.82
CA LEU A 78 5.39 4.30 -10.89
C LEU A 78 4.47 4.13 -12.12
N PRO A 79 4.93 4.50 -13.34
CA PRO A 79 4.17 4.25 -14.56
C PRO A 79 3.78 2.78 -14.73
N GLU A 80 4.67 1.86 -14.39
CA GLU A 80 4.45 0.41 -14.48
C GLU A 80 3.37 -0.04 -13.49
N ALA A 81 3.34 0.54 -12.28
CA ALA A 81 2.30 0.22 -11.29
C ALA A 81 0.93 0.65 -11.78
N LYS A 82 0.81 1.85 -12.36
CA LYS A 82 -0.45 2.33 -12.97
C LYS A 82 -0.92 1.43 -14.11
N ALA A 83 0.01 0.84 -14.86
CA ALA A 83 -0.29 -0.04 -15.99
C ALA A 83 -0.57 -1.50 -15.59
N ARG A 84 -0.04 -1.99 -14.47
CA ARG A 84 -0.10 -3.41 -14.10
C ARG A 84 -0.96 -3.70 -12.88
N SER A 85 -0.93 -2.84 -11.86
CA SER A 85 -1.70 -3.07 -10.63
C SER A 85 -3.21 -3.09 -10.93
N LEU A 86 -3.86 -4.21 -10.62
CA LEU A 86 -5.28 -4.40 -10.87
C LEU A 86 -6.11 -3.41 -10.04
N ALA A 87 -5.77 -3.25 -8.76
CA ALA A 87 -6.45 -2.32 -7.86
C ALA A 87 -6.37 -0.87 -8.34
N LEU A 88 -5.19 -0.41 -8.79
CA LEU A 88 -5.05 0.94 -9.34
C LEU A 88 -5.81 1.13 -10.65
N ARG A 89 -5.75 0.14 -11.56
CA ARG A 89 -6.44 0.21 -12.85
C ARG A 89 -7.96 0.23 -12.70
N VAL A 90 -8.51 -0.76 -11.98
CA VAL A 90 -9.94 -0.89 -11.76
C VAL A 90 -10.45 0.28 -10.92
N GLY A 91 -9.73 0.64 -9.86
CA GLY A 91 -10.09 1.76 -9.01
C GLY A 91 -10.15 3.08 -9.79
N ALA A 92 -9.18 3.34 -10.67
CA ALA A 92 -9.19 4.51 -11.53
C ALA A 92 -10.33 4.47 -12.55
N ALA A 93 -10.55 3.32 -13.21
CA ALA A 93 -11.59 3.17 -14.23
C ALA A 93 -13.00 3.37 -13.67
N LEU A 94 -13.23 2.95 -12.41
CA LEU A 94 -14.52 3.09 -11.72
C LEU A 94 -14.66 4.39 -10.94
N GLY A 95 -13.60 5.21 -10.84
CA GLY A 95 -13.61 6.44 -10.06
C GLY A 95 -13.68 6.22 -8.54
N ILE A 96 -13.16 5.10 -8.05
CA ILE A 96 -13.24 4.66 -6.64
C ILE A 96 -11.87 4.69 -5.92
N LEU A 97 -10.89 5.41 -6.46
CA LEU A 97 -9.64 5.67 -5.74
C LEU A 97 -9.91 6.72 -4.65
N VAL A 98 -9.68 6.35 -3.40
CA VAL A 98 -9.72 7.29 -2.26
C VAL A 98 -8.31 7.51 -1.75
N TYR A 99 -7.94 8.78 -1.66
CA TYR A 99 -6.64 9.20 -1.17
C TYR A 99 -6.70 9.48 0.32
N VAL A 100 -5.81 8.87 1.08
CA VAL A 100 -5.79 8.99 2.55
C VAL A 100 -4.44 9.49 3.03
N ASP A 101 -4.44 10.27 4.11
CA ASP A 101 -3.20 10.68 4.77
C ASP A 101 -2.49 9.42 5.31
N PRO A 102 -1.23 9.15 4.89
CA PRO A 102 -0.47 8.03 5.42
C PRO A 102 -0.22 8.07 6.94
N GLU A 103 -0.32 9.22 7.59
CA GLU A 103 0.01 9.41 9.00
C GLU A 103 -1.22 9.73 9.88
N ALA A 104 -2.42 9.82 9.29
CA ALA A 104 -3.67 9.94 10.06
C ALA A 104 -3.90 8.68 10.90
N ARG A 105 -4.30 8.87 12.16
CA ARG A 105 -4.65 7.75 13.05
C ARG A 105 -6.14 7.46 12.98
N VAL A 106 -6.51 6.21 13.25
CA VAL A 106 -7.91 5.73 13.20
C VAL A 106 -8.80 6.47 14.21
N ASP A 107 -8.22 7.07 15.25
CA ASP A 107 -8.92 7.89 16.24
C ASP A 107 -9.41 9.24 15.67
N ASP A 108 -8.93 9.65 14.49
CA ASP A 108 -9.22 10.95 13.86
C ASP A 108 -10.44 10.91 12.93
N VAL A 109 -11.15 9.78 12.83
CA VAL A 109 -12.25 9.56 11.84
C VAL A 109 -13.65 9.52 12.48
N HIS A 110 -13.82 10.02 13.70
CA HIS A 110 -15.14 10.36 14.24
C HIS A 110 -15.49 11.81 13.86
N ASP A 111 -16.06 12.00 12.68
CA ASP A 111 -16.99 13.09 12.30
C ASP A 111 -16.85 13.43 10.80
N LEU A 112 -17.51 12.66 9.94
CA LEU A 112 -18.08 13.14 8.66
C LEU A 112 -19.34 12.34 8.33
#